data_AF-A0A2A5G162-F1
#
_entry.id   AF-A0A2A5G162-F1
#
_cell.length_a   1.000
_cell.length_b   1.000
_cell.length_c   1.000
_cell.angle_alpha   90.00
_cell.angle_beta   90.00
_cell.angle_gamma   90.00
#
_symmetry.space_group_name_H-M   'P 1'
#
loop_
_entity.id
_entity.type
_entity.pdbx_description
1 polymer ?
#
loop_
_entity_poly.entity_id
_entity_poly.type
_entity_poly.pdbx_seq_one_letter_code
_entity_poly.pdbx_strand_id
1 'polypeptide(L)'
;MKKHLTVFLVFIASVSFSQKELRIADWKPGETKTIEGISIYRAEGENSDKSITNIGYQTAEQMMAQIKEGAKKGSWKKEKLNHELDKYRVHNKGGIIKLYIQREDAMTANLENYTVVIKTKEEQEIQARKLKEKTPNKLSDGGGWKNQTHVWIKEKTERPFEIYVHDDSQAVRKTYKFEVTK
;
A
#
# COMPACT_ATOMS: atom_id res chain seq x y z
N MET A 1 27.44 -10.15 -29.99
CA MET A 1 27.17 -9.26 -28.83
C MET A 1 25.88 -9.71 -28.15
N LYS A 2 25.97 -10.48 -27.05
CA LYS A 2 24.80 -10.91 -26.28
C LYS A 2 24.59 -9.92 -25.12
N LYS A 3 23.46 -9.20 -25.12
CA LYS A 3 23.08 -8.29 -24.04
C LYS A 3 22.60 -9.13 -22.85
N HIS A 4 23.35 -9.15 -21.77
CA HIS A 4 22.89 -9.72 -20.51
C HIS A 4 21.91 -8.73 -19.85
N LEU A 5 20.63 -9.09 -19.85
CA LEU A 5 19.60 -8.41 -19.08
C LEU A 5 19.71 -8.88 -17.62
N THR A 6 20.50 -8.17 -16.82
CA THR A 6 20.61 -8.44 -15.38
C THR A 6 19.38 -7.86 -14.68
N VAL A 7 18.41 -8.71 -14.40
CA VAL A 7 17.31 -8.41 -13.48
C VAL A 7 17.87 -8.42 -12.06
N PHE A 8 18.11 -7.23 -11.49
CA PHE A 8 18.55 -7.09 -10.10
C PHE A 8 17.31 -6.98 -9.20
N LEU A 9 16.92 -8.10 -8.57
CA LEU A 9 15.98 -8.11 -7.47
C LEU A 9 16.67 -7.51 -6.24
N VAL A 10 16.18 -6.39 -5.71
CA VAL A 10 16.66 -5.83 -4.44
C VAL A 10 15.70 -6.25 -3.33
N PHE A 11 16.16 -7.19 -2.49
CA PHE A 11 15.50 -7.54 -1.23
C PHE A 11 15.89 -6.50 -0.17
N ILE A 12 14.99 -5.55 0.12
CA ILE A 12 15.15 -4.63 1.26
C ILE A 12 14.56 -5.36 2.48
N ALA A 13 15.44 -5.89 3.34
CA ALA A 13 15.05 -6.70 4.51
C ALA A 13 14.57 -5.88 5.74
N SER A 14 14.11 -4.63 5.56
CA SER A 14 13.65 -3.77 6.67
C SER A 14 12.18 -3.36 6.58
N VAL A 15 11.35 -4.08 5.82
CA VAL A 15 9.91 -3.73 5.58
C VAL A 15 8.94 -4.71 6.26
N SER A 16 9.43 -5.64 7.08
CA SER A 16 8.60 -6.76 7.57
C SER A 16 7.62 -6.39 8.69
N PHE A 17 7.83 -5.28 9.41
CA PHE A 17 7.03 -4.96 10.60
C PHE A 17 5.63 -4.42 10.24
N SER A 18 5.54 -3.49 9.28
CA SER A 18 4.25 -2.91 8.85
C SER A 18 3.34 -3.94 8.14
N GLN A 19 3.90 -4.89 7.39
CA GLN A 19 3.08 -5.85 6.67
C GLN A 19 2.39 -6.88 7.57
N LYS A 20 2.91 -7.11 8.78
CA LYS A 20 2.29 -8.05 9.72
C LYS A 20 1.00 -7.48 10.29
N GLU A 21 0.99 -6.20 10.65
CA GLU A 21 -0.18 -5.51 11.21
C GLU A 21 -1.34 -5.46 10.20
N LEU A 22 -1.04 -5.30 8.92
CA LEU A 22 -2.06 -5.28 7.86
C LEU A 22 -2.76 -6.62 7.65
N ARG A 23 -2.22 -7.73 8.16
CA ARG A 23 -2.79 -9.08 8.00
C ARG A 23 -3.85 -9.42 9.05
N ILE A 24 -4.04 -8.57 10.06
CA ILE A 24 -4.94 -8.87 11.18
C ILE A 24 -6.32 -8.27 10.86
N ALA A 25 -7.37 -9.10 10.96
CA ALA A 25 -8.75 -8.74 10.62
C ALA A 25 -9.43 -7.86 11.68
N ASP A 26 -8.82 -7.67 12.86
CA ASP A 26 -9.38 -7.04 14.05
C ASP A 26 -9.62 -5.52 13.94
N TRP A 27 -9.27 -4.88 12.83
CA TRP A 27 -9.51 -3.44 12.63
C TRP A 27 -10.97 -3.18 12.26
N LYS A 28 -11.77 -2.69 13.21
CA LYS A 28 -13.20 -2.43 12.99
C LYS A 28 -13.45 -0.99 12.47
N PRO A 29 -14.56 -0.74 11.77
CA PRO A 29 -15.01 0.63 11.53
C PRO A 29 -15.16 1.40 12.85
N GLY A 30 -14.78 2.67 12.86
CA GLY A 30 -14.73 3.49 14.07
C GLY A 30 -13.40 3.42 14.83
N GLU A 31 -12.45 2.57 14.42
CA GLU A 31 -11.17 2.43 15.10
C GLU A 31 -10.02 3.11 14.35
N THR A 32 -9.09 3.67 15.12
CA THR A 32 -7.81 4.20 14.62
C THR A 32 -6.70 3.20 14.92
N LYS A 33 -5.87 2.90 13.92
CA LYS A 33 -4.60 2.18 14.10
C LYS A 33 -3.43 3.08 13.75
N THR A 34 -2.36 2.96 14.54
CA THR A 34 -1.10 3.64 14.26
C THR A 34 -0.13 2.64 13.65
N ILE A 35 0.19 2.82 12.37
CA ILE A 35 1.08 1.94 11.60
C ILE A 35 2.28 2.79 11.16
N GLU A 36 3.50 2.38 11.52
CA GLU A 36 4.74 3.15 11.22
C GLU A 36 4.69 4.60 11.71
N GLY A 37 4.04 4.84 12.85
CA GLY A 37 3.89 6.18 13.42
C GLY A 37 2.86 7.07 12.72
N ILE A 38 2.11 6.52 11.77
CA ILE A 38 0.98 7.20 11.11
C ILE A 38 -0.34 6.68 11.68
N SER A 39 -1.19 7.59 12.13
CA SER A 39 -2.57 7.28 12.53
C SER A 39 -3.49 7.22 11.32
N ILE A 40 -4.16 6.09 11.17
CA ILE A 40 -5.16 5.82 10.13
C ILE A 40 -6.44 5.43 10.84
N TYR A 41 -7.52 6.15 10.56
CA TYR A 41 -8.87 5.86 11.04
C TYR A 41 -9.62 5.07 9.96
N ARG A 42 -10.32 3.99 10.34
CA ARG A 42 -11.23 3.28 9.43
C ARG A 42 -12.65 3.82 9.63
N ALA A 43 -13.15 4.55 8.65
CA ALA A 43 -14.51 5.06 8.67
C ALA A 43 -15.53 3.99 8.25
N GLU A 44 -15.21 3.20 7.22
CA GLU A 44 -16.13 2.22 6.64
C GLU A 44 -15.41 0.96 6.16
N GLY A 45 -16.18 -0.11 5.96
CA GLY A 45 -15.72 -1.38 5.40
C GLY A 45 -15.29 -2.37 6.49
N GLU A 46 -16.05 -3.45 6.62
CA GLU A 46 -15.82 -4.49 7.61
C GLU A 46 -14.83 -5.54 7.11
N ASN A 47 -13.95 -5.96 8.02
CA ASN A 47 -13.14 -7.15 7.83
C ASN A 47 -13.84 -8.37 8.43
N SER A 48 -13.49 -9.54 7.92
CA SER A 48 -13.67 -10.82 8.60
C SER A 48 -12.38 -11.63 8.49
N ASP A 49 -12.29 -12.74 9.22
CA ASP A 49 -11.10 -13.63 9.20
C ASP A 49 -10.73 -14.11 7.79
N LYS A 50 -11.69 -14.09 6.86
CA LYS A 50 -11.51 -14.55 5.49
C LYS A 50 -11.61 -13.43 4.44
N SER A 51 -11.90 -12.20 4.85
CA SER A 51 -12.03 -11.05 3.97
C SER A 51 -11.42 -9.82 4.62
N ILE A 52 -10.17 -9.52 4.26
CA ILE A 52 -9.42 -8.40 4.85
C ILE A 52 -9.11 -7.38 3.76
N THR A 53 -9.39 -6.11 4.02
CA THR A 53 -8.89 -4.98 3.22
C THR A 53 -8.28 -3.98 4.17
N ASN A 54 -6.97 -4.00 4.34
CA ASN A 54 -6.27 -3.08 5.24
C ASN A 54 -5.30 -2.21 4.46
N ILE A 55 -5.10 -1.00 4.97
CA ILE A 55 -4.11 -0.07 4.41
C ILE A 55 -3.09 0.34 5.45
N GLY A 56 -1.87 0.57 4.98
CA GLY A 56 -0.86 1.36 5.68
C GLY A 56 -0.52 2.59 4.84
N TYR A 57 0.06 3.59 5.46
CA TYR A 57 0.54 4.77 4.77
C TYR A 57 1.94 5.12 5.26
N GLN A 58 2.79 5.54 4.32
CA GLN A 58 4.12 5.99 4.61
C GLN A 58 4.40 7.27 3.82
N THR A 59 4.87 8.30 4.53
CA THR A 59 5.17 9.61 3.95
C THR A 59 6.37 9.56 3.00
N ALA A 60 6.44 10.51 2.06
CA ALA A 60 7.61 10.70 1.20
C ALA A 60 8.93 10.80 2.00
N GLU A 61 8.89 11.50 3.12
CA GLU A 61 10.02 11.68 4.04
C GLU A 61 10.48 10.37 4.67
N GLN A 62 9.55 9.58 5.21
CA GLN A 62 9.85 8.26 5.78
C GLN A 62 10.46 7.33 4.74
N MET A 63 9.97 7.33 3.49
CA MET A 63 10.58 6.54 2.42
C MET A 63 11.98 7.00 2.07
N MET A 64 12.21 8.31 1.91
CA MET A 64 13.55 8.84 1.65
C MET A 64 14.53 8.49 2.77
N ALA A 65 14.08 8.54 4.03
CA ALA A 65 14.89 8.13 5.18
C ALA A 65 15.25 6.63 5.10
N GLN A 66 14.29 5.76 4.79
CA GLN A 66 14.53 4.32 4.62
C GLN A 66 15.50 4.01 3.47
N ILE A 67 15.40 4.73 2.34
CA ILE A 67 16.35 4.58 1.21
C ILE A 67 17.76 4.96 1.65
N LYS A 68 17.92 6.09 2.34
CA LYS A 68 19.22 6.55 2.86
C LYS A 68 19.82 5.54 3.86
N GLU A 69 19.00 5.01 4.76
CA GLU A 69 19.44 4.00 5.73
C GLU A 69 19.86 2.70 5.04
N GLY A 70 19.06 2.22 4.08
CA GLY A 70 19.37 1.04 3.28
C GLY A 70 20.64 1.22 2.45
N ALA A 71 20.85 2.41 1.87
CA ALA A 71 22.07 2.76 1.15
C ALA A 71 23.30 2.74 2.07
N LYS A 72 23.18 3.25 3.31
CA LYS A 72 24.25 3.20 4.31
C LYS A 72 24.59 1.75 4.67
N LYS A 73 23.59 0.91 4.96
CA LYS A 73 23.79 -0.51 5.32
C LYS A 73 24.39 -1.32 4.17
N GLY A 74 23.98 -1.03 2.94
CA GLY A 74 24.48 -1.71 1.74
C GLY A 74 25.74 -1.10 1.14
N SER A 75 26.35 -0.10 1.79
CA SER A 75 27.52 0.64 1.28
C SER A 75 27.35 1.12 -0.16
N TRP A 76 26.18 1.67 -0.49
CA TRP A 76 25.89 2.16 -1.84
C TRP A 76 26.77 3.36 -2.18
N LYS A 77 27.22 3.41 -3.43
CA LYS A 77 27.85 4.61 -3.98
C LYS A 77 26.86 5.77 -4.04
N LYS A 78 27.36 7.01 -3.97
CA LYS A 78 26.56 8.24 -3.96
C LYS A 78 25.68 8.35 -5.20
N GLU A 79 26.17 7.94 -6.36
CA GLU A 79 25.43 7.98 -7.62
C GLU A 79 24.20 7.08 -7.57
N LYS A 80 24.34 5.88 -7.00
CA LYS A 80 23.23 4.95 -6.81
C LYS A 80 22.21 5.50 -5.82
N LEU A 81 22.66 6.07 -4.71
CA LEU A 81 21.77 6.70 -3.73
C LEU A 81 20.97 7.85 -4.37
N ASN A 82 21.63 8.74 -5.11
CA ASN A 82 20.98 9.86 -5.76
C ASN A 82 19.97 9.39 -6.82
N HIS A 83 20.35 8.42 -7.65
CA HIS A 83 19.45 7.82 -8.65
C HIS A 83 18.17 7.26 -8.02
N GLU A 84 18.31 6.52 -6.91
CA GLU A 84 17.14 5.99 -6.21
C GLU A 84 16.33 7.12 -5.53
N LEU A 85 16.94 8.10 -4.88
CA LEU A 85 16.18 9.22 -4.30
C LEU A 85 15.41 10.03 -5.36
N ASP A 86 15.99 10.24 -6.54
CA ASP A 86 15.37 11.03 -7.60
C ASP A 86 14.17 10.31 -8.23
N LYS A 87 14.25 8.98 -8.39
CA LYS A 87 13.07 8.17 -8.78
C LYS A 87 11.89 8.41 -7.85
N TYR A 88 12.13 8.47 -6.55
CA TYR A 88 11.05 8.64 -5.56
C TYR A 88 10.54 10.07 -5.51
N ARG A 89 11.43 11.08 -5.59
CA ARG A 89 11.02 12.49 -5.61
C ARG A 89 10.06 12.82 -6.74
N VAL A 90 10.27 12.24 -7.93
CA VAL A 90 9.45 12.53 -9.11
C VAL A 90 8.08 11.86 -9.01
N HIS A 91 8.00 10.63 -8.48
CA HIS A 91 6.80 9.81 -8.57
C HIS A 91 5.94 9.83 -7.30
N ASN A 92 6.44 10.40 -6.21
CA ASN A 92 5.87 10.15 -4.89
C ASN A 92 5.95 11.36 -3.95
N LYS A 93 5.28 12.45 -4.34
CA LYS A 93 5.26 13.67 -3.52
C LYS A 93 4.33 13.54 -2.32
N GLY A 94 3.29 12.72 -2.42
CA GLY A 94 2.25 12.56 -1.40
C GLY A 94 2.41 11.33 -0.52
N GLY A 95 3.43 10.50 -0.70
CA GLY A 95 3.59 9.26 0.06
C GLY A 95 3.00 8.01 -0.63
N ILE A 96 3.10 6.87 0.04
CA ILE A 96 2.73 5.57 -0.51
C ILE A 96 1.66 4.93 0.38
N ILE A 97 0.62 4.40 -0.24
CA ILE A 97 -0.38 3.56 0.40
C ILE A 97 0.05 2.11 0.20
N LYS A 98 0.20 1.38 1.30
CA LYS A 98 0.42 -0.07 1.33
C LYS A 98 -0.94 -0.74 1.43
N LEU A 99 -1.37 -1.46 0.40
CA LEU A 99 -2.66 -2.15 0.39
C LEU A 99 -2.46 -3.65 0.63
N TYR A 100 -3.18 -4.20 1.59
CA TYR A 100 -3.32 -5.64 1.83
C TYR A 100 -4.76 -6.08 1.55
N ILE A 101 -4.90 -7.12 0.74
CA ILE A 101 -6.17 -7.77 0.43
C ILE A 101 -6.04 -9.26 0.75
N GLN A 102 -7.08 -9.82 1.37
CA GLN A 102 -7.28 -11.25 1.55
C GLN A 102 -8.73 -11.61 1.23
N ARG A 103 -8.95 -12.68 0.47
CA ARG A 103 -10.27 -13.23 0.16
C ARG A 103 -10.24 -14.76 0.19
N GLU A 104 -11.42 -15.38 0.21
CA GLU A 104 -11.54 -16.85 0.19
C GLU A 104 -11.03 -17.48 -1.11
N ASP A 105 -11.22 -16.80 -2.24
CA ASP A 105 -10.85 -17.31 -3.57
C ASP A 105 -9.85 -16.40 -4.31
N ALA A 106 -9.14 -17.00 -5.27
CA ALA A 106 -8.10 -16.32 -6.02
C ALA A 106 -8.65 -15.26 -6.97
N MET A 107 -9.87 -15.44 -7.49
CA MET A 107 -10.44 -14.48 -8.43
C MET A 107 -10.77 -13.18 -7.72
N THR A 108 -11.43 -13.25 -6.56
CA THR A 108 -11.80 -12.06 -5.78
C THR A 108 -10.59 -11.41 -5.13
N ALA A 109 -9.52 -12.16 -4.82
CA ALA A 109 -8.26 -11.59 -4.35
C ALA A 109 -7.40 -10.95 -5.46
N ASN A 110 -7.78 -11.05 -6.75
CA ASN A 110 -7.03 -10.42 -7.84
C ASN A 110 -7.15 -8.89 -7.79
N LEU A 111 -6.02 -8.20 -7.87
CA LEU A 111 -5.96 -6.74 -7.76
C LEU A 111 -6.74 -6.01 -8.86
N GLU A 112 -6.95 -6.60 -10.04
CA GLU A 112 -7.75 -5.95 -11.10
C GLU A 112 -9.17 -5.60 -10.67
N ASN A 113 -9.71 -6.29 -9.66
CA ASN A 113 -11.05 -6.01 -9.13
C ASN A 113 -11.11 -4.74 -8.28
N TYR A 114 -9.98 -4.09 -8.00
CA TYR A 114 -9.91 -3.04 -6.99
C TYR A 114 -9.55 -1.68 -7.58
N THR A 115 -10.21 -0.65 -7.07
CA THR A 115 -9.91 0.75 -7.36
C THR A 115 -9.54 1.47 -6.08
N VAL A 116 -8.42 2.19 -6.06
CA VAL A 116 -8.03 3.06 -4.95
C VAL A 116 -8.27 4.50 -5.35
N VAL A 117 -9.07 5.22 -4.56
CA VAL A 117 -9.38 6.64 -4.75
C VAL A 117 -8.88 7.41 -3.53
N ILE A 118 -8.22 8.54 -3.77
CA ILE A 118 -7.66 9.41 -2.74
C ILE A 118 -8.36 10.75 -2.86
N LYS A 119 -8.86 11.27 -1.75
CA LYS A 119 -9.61 12.52 -1.70
C LYS A 119 -9.13 13.42 -0.56
N THR A 120 -9.36 14.73 -0.69
CA THR A 120 -9.26 15.65 0.45
C THR A 120 -10.42 15.41 1.44
N LYS A 121 -10.41 16.08 2.59
CA LYS A 121 -11.55 16.05 3.53
C LYS A 121 -12.83 16.65 2.97
N GLU A 122 -12.69 17.56 2.01
CA GLU A 122 -13.79 18.20 1.29
C GLU A 122 -14.27 17.35 0.11
N GLU A 123 -13.91 16.05 0.08
CA GLU A 123 -14.30 15.07 -0.95
C GLU A 123 -13.79 15.39 -2.37
N GLN A 124 -12.80 16.28 -2.50
CA GLN A 124 -12.16 16.56 -3.79
C GLN A 124 -11.22 15.43 -4.16
N GLU A 125 -11.38 14.85 -5.35
CA GLU A 125 -10.51 13.78 -5.84
C GLU A 125 -9.10 14.30 -6.14
N ILE A 126 -8.12 13.70 -5.47
CA ILE A 126 -6.69 13.93 -5.74
C ILE A 126 -6.21 12.92 -6.77
N GLN A 127 -6.61 11.65 -6.64
CA GLN A 127 -6.16 10.58 -7.52
C GLN A 127 -7.10 9.37 -7.45
N ALA A 128 -7.56 8.88 -8.59
CA ALA A 128 -8.16 7.55 -8.73
C ALA A 128 -7.24 6.60 -9.52
N ARG A 129 -7.16 5.33 -9.08
CA ARG A 129 -6.36 4.31 -9.74
C ARG A 129 -7.01 2.94 -9.69
N LYS A 130 -7.44 2.44 -10.85
CA LYS A 130 -7.72 1.01 -11.05
C LYS A 130 -6.40 0.24 -10.93
N LEU A 131 -6.37 -0.77 -10.07
CA LEU A 131 -5.18 -1.57 -9.88
C LEU A 131 -4.98 -2.52 -11.05
N LYS A 132 -3.73 -2.85 -11.34
CA LYS A 132 -3.38 -3.81 -12.39
C LYS A 132 -3.55 -5.22 -11.87
N GLU A 133 -3.86 -6.14 -12.78
CA GLU A 133 -3.90 -7.57 -12.51
C GLU A 133 -2.63 -8.02 -11.77
N LYS A 134 -2.84 -8.84 -10.74
CA LYS A 134 -1.78 -9.52 -10.01
C LYS A 134 -2.34 -10.80 -9.45
N THR A 135 -1.76 -11.93 -9.85
CA THR A 135 -2.12 -13.24 -9.29
C THR A 135 -1.90 -13.24 -7.78
N PRO A 136 -2.92 -13.54 -6.96
CA PRO A 136 -2.76 -13.60 -5.52
C PRO A 136 -1.98 -14.83 -5.10
N ASN A 137 -1.38 -14.75 -3.91
CA ASN A 137 -0.67 -15.85 -3.29
C ASN A 137 -1.59 -16.58 -2.32
N LYS A 138 -1.61 -17.91 -2.37
CA LYS A 138 -2.31 -18.72 -1.37
C LYS A 138 -1.68 -18.53 0.01
N LEU A 139 -2.50 -18.41 1.04
CA LEU A 139 -2.05 -18.38 2.42
C LEU A 139 -1.71 -19.79 2.91
N SER A 140 -0.62 -19.93 3.66
CA SER A 140 -0.11 -21.23 4.12
C SER A 140 -0.95 -21.87 5.22
N ASP A 141 -1.70 -21.06 5.97
CA ASP A 141 -2.62 -21.48 7.04
C ASP A 141 -4.01 -21.89 6.52
N GLY A 142 -4.22 -21.86 5.19
CA GLY A 142 -5.52 -22.13 4.59
C GLY A 142 -6.51 -20.97 4.65
N GLY A 143 -6.11 -19.78 5.13
CA GLY A 143 -6.95 -18.58 5.26
C GLY A 143 -7.39 -17.92 3.95
N GLY A 144 -7.22 -18.59 2.81
CA GLY A 144 -7.59 -18.12 1.48
C GLY A 144 -6.41 -17.62 0.65
N TRP A 145 -6.64 -16.53 -0.08
CA TRP A 145 -5.72 -15.94 -1.04
C TRP A 145 -5.45 -14.48 -0.68
N LYS A 146 -4.20 -14.05 -0.79
CA LYS A 146 -3.80 -12.68 -0.48
C LYS A 146 -3.13 -11.97 -1.65
N ASN A 147 -3.29 -10.67 -1.66
CA ASN A 147 -2.53 -9.78 -2.51
C ASN A 147 -2.04 -8.56 -1.74
N GLN A 148 -0.90 -8.04 -2.18
CA GLN A 148 -0.29 -6.85 -1.60
C GLN A 148 0.21 -5.96 -2.72
N THR A 149 -0.03 -4.66 -2.61
CA THR A 149 0.48 -3.69 -3.57
C THR A 149 0.76 -2.34 -2.92
N HIS A 150 1.34 -1.46 -3.71
CA HIS A 150 1.64 -0.10 -3.34
C HIS A 150 0.99 0.87 -4.32
N VAL A 151 0.32 1.89 -3.77
CA VAL A 151 -0.25 2.99 -4.54
C VAL A 151 0.51 4.27 -4.17
N TRP A 152 1.33 4.73 -5.12
CA TRP A 152 2.05 6.00 -5.01
C TRP A 152 1.07 7.17 -5.17
N ILE A 153 1.20 8.17 -4.30
CA ILE A 153 0.46 9.42 -4.39
C ILE A 153 1.35 10.44 -5.10
N LYS A 154 1.00 10.75 -6.35
CA LYS A 154 1.86 11.57 -7.22
C LYS A 154 1.97 13.01 -6.76
N GLU A 155 0.90 13.55 -6.20
CA GLU A 155 0.80 14.94 -5.79
C GLU A 155 1.06 15.09 -4.30
N LYS A 156 1.63 16.24 -3.91
CA LYS A 156 1.80 16.55 -2.49
C LYS A 156 0.40 16.62 -1.88
N THR A 157 0.15 15.78 -0.88
CA THR A 157 -1.17 15.68 -0.24
C THR A 157 -1.03 16.17 1.19
N GLU A 158 -1.83 17.18 1.53
CA GLU A 158 -1.91 17.64 2.91
C GLU A 158 -2.77 16.67 3.72
N ARG A 159 -2.41 16.51 5.00
CA ARG A 159 -3.17 15.70 5.93
C ARG A 159 -4.09 16.60 6.75
N PRO A 160 -5.28 16.14 7.13
CA PRO A 160 -5.81 14.80 6.86
C PRO A 160 -6.36 14.64 5.42
N PHE A 161 -6.34 13.41 4.92
CA PHE A 161 -6.94 13.04 3.62
C PHE A 161 -7.58 11.65 3.70
N GLU A 162 -8.44 11.35 2.74
CA GLU A 162 -9.24 10.13 2.72
C GLU A 162 -8.77 9.17 1.63
N ILE A 163 -8.86 7.87 1.93
CA ILE A 163 -8.54 6.78 1.02
C ILE A 163 -9.75 5.86 0.95
N TYR A 164 -10.20 5.62 -0.27
CA TYR A 164 -11.26 4.67 -0.59
C TYR A 164 -10.66 3.50 -1.33
N VAL A 165 -11.03 2.29 -0.92
CA VAL A 165 -10.76 1.07 -1.67
C VAL A 165 -12.10 0.48 -2.09
N HIS A 166 -12.39 0.55 -3.38
CA HIS A 166 -13.58 -0.08 -3.98
C HIS A 166 -13.21 -1.49 -4.45
N ASP A 167 -13.98 -2.47 -4.00
CA ASP A 167 -13.89 -3.87 -4.39
C ASP A 167 -15.08 -4.18 -5.31
N ASP A 168 -14.77 -4.36 -6.60
CA ASP A 168 -15.72 -4.71 -7.66
C ASP A 168 -15.74 -6.23 -7.94
N SER A 169 -15.15 -7.07 -7.07
CA SER A 169 -15.05 -8.52 -7.31
C SER A 169 -16.38 -9.28 -7.18
N GLN A 170 -17.41 -8.62 -6.66
CA GLN A 170 -18.73 -9.17 -6.39
C GLN A 170 -19.80 -8.37 -7.15
N ALA A 171 -21.01 -8.91 -7.26
CA ALA A 171 -22.13 -8.24 -7.93
C ALA A 171 -22.47 -6.86 -7.32
N VAL A 172 -22.26 -6.71 -6.00
CA VAL A 172 -22.42 -5.45 -5.29
C VAL A 172 -21.04 -4.94 -4.88
N ARG A 173 -20.70 -3.72 -5.32
CA ARG A 173 -19.46 -3.04 -4.94
C ARG A 173 -19.38 -2.90 -3.42
N LYS A 174 -18.25 -3.30 -2.84
CA LYS A 174 -17.92 -2.98 -1.45
C LYS A 174 -16.95 -1.81 -1.40
N THR A 175 -17.10 -0.94 -0.41
CA THR A 175 -16.21 0.21 -0.20
C THR A 175 -15.61 0.15 1.20
N TYR A 176 -14.31 0.40 1.26
CA TYR A 176 -13.57 0.57 2.49
C TYR A 176 -13.06 2.01 2.53
N LYS A 177 -13.42 2.77 3.57
CA LYS A 177 -13.05 4.18 3.73
C LYS A 177 -12.10 4.33 4.90
N PHE A 178 -10.99 5.03 4.66
CA PHE A 178 -9.98 5.33 5.65
C PHE A 178 -9.63 6.82 5.64
N GLU A 179 -9.25 7.36 6.79
CA GLU A 179 -8.72 8.71 6.93
C GLU A 179 -7.30 8.66 7.48
N VAL A 180 -6.36 9.28 6.79
CA VAL A 180 -4.97 9.43 7.24
C VAL A 180 -4.84 10.78 7.92
N THR A 181 -4.50 10.81 9.22
CA THR A 181 -4.57 12.06 10.03
C THR A 181 -3.22 12.63 10.43
N LYS A 182 -2.36 11.85 11.09
CA LYS A 182 -1.09 12.32 11.65
C LYS A 182 0.03 11.32 11.45
#